data_AF-A0A238VFL8-F1
#
_entry.id   AF-A0A238VFL8-F1
#
_cell.length_a   1.000
_cell.length_b   1.000
_cell.length_c   1.000
_cell.angle_alpha   90.00
_cell.angle_beta   90.00
_cell.angle_gamma   90.00
#
_symmetry.space_group_name_H-M   'P 1'
#
loop_
_entity.id
_entity.type
_entity.pdbx_description
1 polymer ?
#
loop_
_entity_poly.entity_id
_entity_poly.type
_entity_poly.pdbx_seq_one_letter_code
_entity_poly.pdbx_strand_id
1 'polypeptide(L)'
;MSNNKRENLFDGFESDIINQIFEIAYANEKFKFKITDFIDNSLEDLLNYINESELNQILSDLNLSKVDSFIPKYKSVDNLNMYFCIKEDKKFLFSFGEIQPMRYVMFLEGIYQS
;
A
#
# COMPACT_ATOMS: atom_id res chain seq x y z
N MET A 1 -15.61 -6.10 5.93
CA MET A 1 -15.74 -4.64 6.20
C MET A 1 -14.41 -4.00 5.88
N SER A 2 -14.35 -3.06 4.93
CA SER A 2 -13.13 -2.32 4.63
C SER A 2 -12.90 -1.25 5.71
N ASN A 3 -11.65 -1.13 6.21
CA ASN A 3 -11.25 -0.04 7.10
C ASN A 3 -10.32 0.88 6.31
N ASN A 4 -10.91 1.80 5.55
CA ASN A 4 -10.20 2.62 4.57
C ASN A 4 -9.80 4.00 5.11
N LYS A 5 -9.46 4.08 6.41
CA LYS A 5 -8.87 5.31 6.93
C LYS A 5 -7.38 5.28 6.66
N ARG A 6 -6.94 6.13 5.73
CA ARG A 6 -5.52 6.36 5.45
C ARG A 6 -4.77 6.69 6.74
N GLU A 7 -3.68 5.97 6.99
CA GLU A 7 -2.85 6.09 8.19
C GLU A 7 -1.40 6.34 7.78
N ASN A 8 -0.77 7.38 8.34
CA ASN A 8 0.65 7.62 8.19
C ASN A 8 1.42 6.65 9.10
N LEU A 9 2.21 5.77 8.50
CA LEU A 9 3.04 4.80 9.19
C LEU A 9 4.50 5.27 9.33
N PHE A 10 4.95 6.15 8.44
CA PHE A 10 6.31 6.66 8.42
C PHE A 10 6.42 8.02 7.72
N ASP A 11 7.24 8.90 8.29
CA ASP A 11 7.76 10.12 7.66
C ASP A 11 9.14 10.42 8.26
N GLY A 12 10.20 10.20 7.47
CA GLY A 12 11.58 10.26 7.98
C GLY A 12 12.64 9.94 6.93
N PHE A 13 13.86 9.64 7.36
CA PHE A 13 14.98 9.39 6.45
C PHE A 13 15.01 7.95 5.92
N GLU A 14 15.58 7.78 4.73
CA GLU A 14 15.76 6.46 4.10
C GLU A 14 16.47 5.44 5.02
N SER A 15 17.50 5.88 5.74
CA SER A 15 18.27 5.03 6.67
C SER A 15 17.42 4.44 7.79
N ASP A 16 16.38 5.18 8.20
CA ASP A 16 15.53 4.81 9.32
C ASP A 16 14.51 3.76 8.88
N ILE A 17 13.89 4.00 7.71
CA ILE A 17 12.78 3.18 7.24
C ILE A 17 13.20 1.75 6.86
N ILE A 18 14.42 1.56 6.35
CA ILE A 18 14.94 0.24 5.94
C ILE A 18 14.96 -0.76 7.10
N ASN A 19 15.19 -0.30 8.33
CA ASN A 19 15.29 -1.16 9.51
C ASN A 19 14.01 -1.18 10.35
N GLN A 20 13.00 -0.38 9.98
CA GLN A 20 11.81 -0.19 10.79
C GLN A 20 10.80 -1.33 10.61
N ILE A 21 10.16 -1.69 11.72
CA ILE A 21 9.02 -2.62 11.75
C ILE A 21 7.77 -1.82 12.10
N PHE A 22 6.74 -1.96 11.28
CA PHE A 22 5.44 -1.31 11.47
C PHE A 22 4.45 -2.35 11.97
N GLU A 23 3.71 -2.02 13.02
CA GLU A 23 2.65 -2.87 13.56
C GLU A 23 1.28 -2.28 13.21
N ILE A 24 0.46 -3.06 12.52
CA ILE A 24 -0.88 -2.67 12.09
C ILE A 24 -1.88 -3.56 12.82
N ALA A 25 -2.82 -2.95 13.55
CA ALA A 25 -3.88 -3.67 14.23
C ALA A 25 -5.14 -3.71 13.35
N TYR A 26 -5.66 -4.91 13.09
CA TYR A 26 -6.88 -5.10 12.31
C TYR A 26 -7.64 -6.32 12.81
N ALA A 27 -8.96 -6.19 13.00
CA ALA A 27 -9.84 -7.29 13.44
C ALA A 27 -9.36 -8.05 14.71
N ASN A 28 -8.81 -7.33 15.70
CA ASN A 28 -8.19 -7.87 16.93
C ASN A 28 -6.88 -8.66 16.73
N GLU A 29 -6.34 -8.63 15.52
CA GLU A 29 -5.05 -9.22 15.17
C GLU A 29 -4.00 -8.11 14.97
N LYS A 30 -2.72 -8.47 15.10
CA LYS A 30 -1.57 -7.56 14.93
C LYS A 30 -0.63 -8.11 13.87
N PHE A 31 -0.39 -7.29 12.85
CA PHE A 31 0.46 -7.64 11.72
C PHE A 31 1.71 -6.79 11.75
N LYS A 32 2.87 -7.44 11.57
CA LYS A 32 4.15 -6.75 11.49
C LYS A 32 4.59 -6.67 10.04
N PHE A 33 5.07 -5.51 9.61
CA PHE A 33 5.56 -5.28 8.25
C PHE A 33 6.94 -4.63 8.27
N LYS A 34 7.73 -4.98 7.27
CA LYS A 34 8.88 -4.20 6.81
C LYS A 34 8.62 -3.76 5.37
N ILE A 35 9.33 -2.73 4.89
CA ILE A 35 9.24 -2.31 3.48
C ILE A 35 9.53 -3.47 2.54
N THR A 36 10.53 -4.29 2.88
CA THR A 36 10.92 -5.46 2.11
C THR A 36 9.82 -6.51 1.96
N ASP A 37 8.76 -6.44 2.77
CA ASP A 37 7.62 -7.37 2.66
C ASP A 37 6.70 -7.03 1.46
N PHE A 38 6.80 -5.83 0.87
CA PHE A 38 5.88 -5.37 -0.17
C PHE A 38 6.50 -4.52 -1.29
N ILE A 39 7.76 -4.07 -1.17
CA ILE A 39 8.34 -3.13 -2.14
C ILE A 39 8.43 -3.69 -3.57
N ASP A 40 8.52 -5.01 -3.71
CA ASP A 40 8.53 -5.70 -5.00
C ASP A 40 7.12 -6.11 -5.49
N ASN A 41 6.07 -5.79 -4.72
CA ASN A 41 4.69 -6.14 -5.00
C ASN A 41 3.90 -4.89 -5.39
N SER A 42 3.99 -4.48 -6.65
CA SER A 42 3.27 -3.32 -7.14
C SER A 42 1.75 -3.57 -7.18
N LEU A 43 0.92 -2.53 -7.05
CA LEU A 43 -0.54 -2.71 -7.09
C LEU A 43 -1.04 -3.36 -8.40
N GLU A 44 -0.31 -3.19 -9.50
CA GLU A 44 -0.60 -3.83 -10.80
C GLU A 44 -0.59 -5.36 -10.71
N ASP A 45 0.36 -5.90 -9.93
CA ASP A 45 0.53 -7.34 -9.74
C ASP A 45 -0.56 -7.95 -8.85
N LEU A 46 -1.42 -7.11 -8.24
CA LEU A 46 -2.54 -7.58 -7.41
C LEU A 46 -3.57 -8.37 -8.22
N LEU A 47 -3.68 -8.13 -9.54
CA LEU A 47 -4.54 -8.91 -10.45
C LEU A 47 -4.19 -10.40 -10.50
N ASN A 48 -3.00 -10.80 -10.05
CA ASN A 48 -2.65 -12.21 -9.89
C ASN A 48 -3.39 -12.88 -8.73
N TYR A 49 -4.01 -12.10 -7.85
CA TYR A 49 -4.65 -12.55 -6.60
C TYR A 49 -6.13 -12.19 -6.49
N ILE A 50 -6.60 -11.23 -7.30
CA ILE A 50 -7.99 -10.76 -7.32
C ILE A 50 -8.50 -10.63 -8.75
N ASN A 51 -9.82 -10.59 -8.92
CA ASN A 51 -10.43 -10.28 -10.21
C ASN A 51 -10.48 -8.76 -10.48
N GLU A 52 -10.75 -8.39 -11.73
CA GLU A 52 -10.83 -6.99 -12.16
C GLU A 52 -11.92 -6.19 -11.41
N SER A 53 -13.03 -6.82 -11.02
CA SER A 53 -14.10 -6.15 -10.29
C SER A 53 -13.65 -5.72 -8.90
N GLU A 54 -12.94 -6.59 -8.18
CA GLU A 54 -12.33 -6.28 -6.89
C GLU A 54 -11.28 -5.17 -7.02
N LEU A 55 -10.44 -5.22 -8.06
CA LEU A 55 -9.47 -4.16 -8.30
C LEU A 55 -10.17 -2.82 -8.54
N ASN A 56 -11.16 -2.78 -9.43
CA ASN A 56 -11.90 -1.54 -9.73
C ASN A 56 -12.57 -0.96 -8.48
N GLN A 57 -13.07 -1.80 -7.58
CA GLN A 57 -13.60 -1.36 -6.30
C GLN A 57 -12.51 -0.71 -5.44
N ILE A 58 -11.34 -1.35 -5.29
CA ILE A 58 -10.19 -0.81 -4.56
C ILE A 58 -9.77 0.56 -5.14
N LEU A 59 -9.63 0.65 -6.46
CA LEU A 59 -9.22 1.90 -7.13
C LEU A 59 -10.21 3.03 -6.86
N SER A 60 -11.51 2.72 -6.88
CA SER A 60 -12.59 3.67 -6.58
C SER A 60 -12.59 4.08 -5.11
N ASP A 61 -12.50 3.13 -4.18
CA ASP A 61 -12.54 3.36 -2.74
C ASP A 61 -11.38 4.25 -2.27
N LEU A 62 -10.20 4.07 -2.87
CA LEU A 62 -8.98 4.79 -2.52
C LEU A 62 -8.76 6.06 -3.36
N ASN A 63 -9.65 6.37 -4.30
CA ASN A 63 -9.54 7.52 -5.21
C ASN A 63 -8.16 7.60 -5.90
N LEU A 64 -7.68 6.44 -6.39
CA LEU A 64 -6.35 6.34 -7.00
C LEU A 64 -6.36 6.87 -8.42
N SER A 65 -5.27 7.55 -8.79
CA SER A 65 -5.07 7.98 -10.17
C SER A 65 -4.35 6.90 -10.98
N LYS A 66 -4.85 6.65 -12.19
CA LYS A 66 -4.17 5.80 -13.17
C LYS A 66 -3.26 6.67 -14.03
N VAL A 67 -2.00 6.28 -14.16
CA VAL A 67 -1.03 6.95 -15.01
C VAL A 67 -0.92 6.17 -16.31
N ASP A 68 -1.29 6.82 -17.42
CA ASP A 68 -1.18 6.23 -18.75
C ASP A 68 0.28 5.89 -19.06
N SER A 69 0.55 4.58 -19.10
CA SER A 69 1.85 4.01 -19.40
C SER A 69 1.65 2.61 -19.98
N PHE A 70 2.69 2.03 -20.59
CA PHE A 70 2.61 0.69 -21.21
C PHE A 70 2.23 -0.40 -20.20
N ILE A 71 2.57 -0.20 -18.92
CA ILE A 71 2.16 -1.04 -17.79
C ILE A 71 1.41 -0.13 -16.79
N PRO A 72 0.13 -0.41 -16.43
CA PRO A 72 -0.74 0.53 -15.73
C PRO A 72 -0.29 1.01 -14.33
N LYS A 73 0.45 2.11 -14.21
CA LYS A 73 0.83 2.61 -12.88
C LYS A 73 -0.31 3.25 -12.10
N TYR A 74 -0.49 2.82 -10.85
CA TYR A 74 -1.44 3.41 -9.91
C TYR A 74 -0.73 4.28 -8.88
N LYS A 75 -1.29 5.47 -8.65
CA LYS A 75 -0.72 6.48 -7.75
C LYS A 75 -1.71 6.87 -6.66
N SER A 76 -1.20 7.00 -5.44
CA SER A 76 -1.94 7.54 -4.31
C SER A 76 -2.34 9.00 -4.54
N VAL A 77 -3.16 9.55 -3.64
CA VAL A 77 -3.52 10.98 -3.64
C VAL A 77 -2.29 11.91 -3.59
N ASP A 78 -1.21 11.48 -2.92
CA ASP A 78 0.07 12.21 -2.85
C ASP A 78 1.06 11.83 -3.98
N ASN A 79 0.59 11.22 -5.07
CA ASN A 79 1.43 10.79 -6.22
C ASN A 79 2.53 9.75 -5.89
N LEU A 80 2.36 8.99 -4.80
CA LEU A 80 3.25 7.91 -4.40
C LEU A 80 2.87 6.61 -5.13
N ASN A 81 3.85 5.72 -5.32
CA ASN A 81 3.59 4.40 -5.86
C ASN A 81 2.75 3.58 -4.88
N MET A 82 1.87 2.75 -5.42
CA MET A 82 1.02 1.84 -4.67
C MET A 82 1.59 0.43 -4.67
N TYR A 83 1.57 -0.22 -3.50
CA TYR A 83 2.06 -1.57 -3.27
C TYR A 83 1.04 -2.38 -2.48
N PHE A 84 1.21 -3.70 -2.45
CA PHE A 84 0.37 -4.57 -1.63
C PHE A 84 1.18 -5.63 -0.87
N CYS A 85 0.61 -6.10 0.24
CA CYS A 85 1.06 -7.30 0.94
C CYS A 85 -0.15 -8.15 1.29
N ILE A 86 -0.05 -9.47 1.11
CA ILE A 86 -1.10 -10.41 1.51
C ILE A 86 -0.61 -11.19 2.74
N LYS A 87 -1.35 -11.12 3.85
CA LYS A 87 -1.11 -11.93 5.05
C LYS A 87 -2.44 -12.44 5.57
N GLU A 88 -2.54 -13.75 5.79
CA GLU A 88 -3.72 -14.40 6.41
C GLU A 88 -5.05 -13.95 5.75
N ASP A 89 -5.09 -14.04 4.42
CA ASP A 89 -6.21 -13.65 3.54
C ASP A 89 -6.61 -12.16 3.54
N LYS A 90 -5.80 -11.32 4.21
CA LYS A 90 -5.97 -9.87 4.24
C LYS A 90 -4.99 -9.22 3.27
N LYS A 91 -5.50 -8.28 2.47
CA LYS A 91 -4.75 -7.49 1.49
C LYS A 91 -4.52 -6.11 2.08
N PHE A 92 -3.27 -5.83 2.42
CA PHE A 92 -2.84 -4.53 2.94
C PHE A 92 -2.30 -3.71 1.78
N LEU A 93 -2.84 -2.52 1.58
CA LEU A 93 -2.43 -1.62 0.50
C LEU A 93 -1.64 -0.47 1.09
N PHE A 94 -0.46 -0.24 0.51
CA PHE A 94 0.48 0.77 0.97
C PHE A 94 0.76 1.78 -0.13
N SER A 95 0.94 3.04 0.24
CA SER A 95 1.63 4.01 -0.61
C SER A 95 2.98 4.34 0.00
N PHE A 96 4.03 4.35 -0.84
CA PHE A 96 5.40 4.54 -0.38
C PHE A 96 6.24 5.23 -1.44
N GLY A 97 7.09 6.15 -0.99
CA GLY A 97 8.07 6.81 -1.86
C GLY A 97 8.77 7.99 -1.20
N GLU A 98 9.70 8.55 -1.96
CA GLU A 98 10.47 9.74 -1.61
C GLU A 98 9.65 11.00 -1.93
N ILE A 99 9.56 11.93 -0.97
CA ILE A 99 8.88 13.23 -1.14
C ILE A 99 9.84 14.41 -1.24
N GLN A 100 11.05 14.24 -0.71
CA GLN A 100 12.17 15.19 -0.77
C GLN A 100 13.47 14.36 -0.70
N PRO A 101 14.63 14.90 -1.14
CA PRO A 101 15.90 14.17 -1.08
C PRO A 101 16.12 13.43 0.24
N MET A 102 16.21 12.10 0.18
CA MET A 102 16.38 11.15 1.30
C MET A 102 15.24 11.10 2.33
N ARG A 103 14.13 11.80 2.13
CA ARG A 103 12.96 11.79 3.00
C ARG A 103 11.83 10.99 2.38
N TYR A 104 11.47 9.91 3.05
CA TYR A 104 10.46 8.96 2.61
C TYR A 104 9.23 9.06 3.49
N VAL A 105 8.08 8.78 2.88
CA VAL A 105 6.81 8.62 3.58
C VAL A 105 6.17 7.28 3.22
N MET A 106 5.44 6.73 4.18
CA MET A 106 4.68 5.50 3.99
C MET A 106 3.31 5.62 4.64
N PHE A 107 2.29 5.22 3.89
CA PHE A 107 0.92 5.19 4.38
C PHE A 107 0.32 3.80 4.21
N LEU A 108 -0.50 3.39 5.17
CA LEU A 108 -1.51 2.36 4.97
C LEU A 108 -2.73 3.02 4.33
N GLU A 109 -3.05 2.62 3.11
CA GLU A 109 -4.15 3.20 2.33
C GLU A 109 -5.46 2.43 2.56
N GLY A 110 -5.39 1.11 2.74
CA GLY A 110 -6.57 0.31 3.05
C GLY A 110 -6.26 -1.14 3.38
N ILE A 111 -7.23 -1.80 4.02
CA ILE A 111 -7.20 -3.23 4.31
C ILE A 111 -8.47 -3.87 3.77
N TYR A 112 -8.29 -4.88 2.93
CA TYR A 112 -9.37 -5.63 2.29
C TYR A 112 -9.31 -7.10 2.66
N GLN A 113 -10.47 -7.69 2.93
CA GLN A 113 -10.65 -9.10 3.22
C GLN A 113 -11.79 -9.62 2.35
N SER A 114 -11.55 -10.72 1.65
CA SER A 114 -12.57 -11.44 0.86
C SER A 114 -13.48 -12.26 1.76
#